data_AF-B1N4P9-F1
#
_entry.id   AF-B1N4P9-F1
#
_cell.length_a   1.000
_cell.length_b   1.000
_cell.length_c   1.000
_cell.angle_alpha   90.00
_cell.angle_beta   90.00
_cell.angle_gamma   90.00
#
_symmetry.space_group_name_H-M   'P 1'
#
loop_
_entity.id
_entity.type
_entity.pdbx_description
1 polymer ?
#
loop_
_entity_poly.entity_id
_entity_poly.type
_entity_poly.pdbx_seq_one_letter_code
_entity_poly.pdbx_strand_id
1 'polypeptide(L)'
;NECLIPGRHALFDDSYQILEPLFKKYLQDEQILESSERRSRFIRLIPTSKQSQCEEKEDLTWDYVKRILNDDPKALQRIVFTYLYPRLDINVSMKRNHLLKAPFCIHPATGNICVPIPFNKIIDFDVTRVPTLISVQEEQENKIEIIQNNKMEEEGSCNDSYNEMDQKQKYSYKEFVQFFDSFVNDLKQ
;
A
#
# COMPACT_ATOMS: atom_id res chain seq x y z
N ASN A 1 -4.31 28.66 0.21
CA ASN A 1 -4.45 29.22 -1.14
C ASN A 1 -4.53 28.08 -2.13
N GLU A 2 -5.72 27.54 -2.33
CA GLU A 2 -5.94 26.47 -3.30
C GLU A 2 -5.79 27.04 -4.71
N CYS A 3 -4.80 26.55 -5.44
CA CYS A 3 -4.61 26.88 -6.84
C CYS A 3 -5.61 26.06 -7.66
N LEU A 4 -6.89 26.44 -7.62
CA LEU A 4 -7.94 25.83 -8.43
C LEU A 4 -7.64 26.08 -9.90
N ILE A 5 -7.50 25.00 -10.67
CA ILE A 5 -7.17 25.09 -12.09
C ILE A 5 -8.47 25.30 -12.89
N PRO A 6 -8.66 26.44 -13.60
CA PRO A 6 -9.91 26.73 -14.28
C PRO A 6 -10.31 25.64 -15.30
N GLY A 7 -11.58 25.23 -15.26
CA GLY A 7 -12.15 24.22 -16.16
C GLY A 7 -11.75 22.77 -15.84
N ARG A 8 -11.12 22.51 -14.69
CA ARG A 8 -10.77 21.17 -14.22
C ARG A 8 -11.71 20.70 -13.11
N HIS A 9 -11.97 19.40 -13.07
CA HIS A 9 -12.81 18.78 -12.05
C HIS A 9 -12.09 18.76 -10.70
N ALA A 10 -12.79 19.10 -9.60
CA ALA A 10 -12.23 19.22 -8.24
C ALA A 10 -11.45 17.97 -7.79
N LEU A 11 -11.93 16.77 -8.18
CA LEU A 11 -11.26 15.48 -7.93
C LEU A 11 -9.74 15.50 -8.22
N PHE A 12 -9.29 16.20 -9.27
CA PHE A 12 -7.86 16.26 -9.57
C PHE A 12 -7.09 17.07 -8.53
N ASP A 13 -7.66 18.19 -8.09
CA ASP A 13 -7.03 19.03 -7.06
C ASP A 13 -7.03 18.28 -5.72
N ASP A 14 -8.12 17.61 -5.36
CA ASP A 14 -8.22 16.76 -4.15
C ASP A 14 -7.20 15.62 -4.18
N SER A 15 -7.11 14.92 -5.31
CA SER A 15 -6.15 13.82 -5.49
C SER A 15 -4.72 14.31 -5.40
N TYR A 16 -4.42 15.48 -5.96
CA TYR A 16 -3.08 16.05 -5.87
C TYR A 16 -2.70 16.43 -4.44
N GLN A 17 -3.63 17.01 -3.67
CA GLN A 17 -3.40 17.34 -2.26
C GLN A 17 -3.06 16.10 -1.42
N ILE A 18 -3.67 14.94 -1.73
CA ILE A 18 -3.37 13.67 -1.08
C ILE A 18 -2.01 13.11 -1.53
N LEU A 19 -1.72 13.15 -2.84
CA LEU A 19 -0.58 12.46 -3.43
C LEU A 19 0.75 13.24 -3.34
N GLU A 20 0.73 14.58 -3.35
CA GLU A 20 1.97 15.38 -3.36
C GLU A 20 2.87 15.13 -2.13
N PRO A 21 2.34 15.05 -0.90
CA PRO A 21 3.17 14.74 0.27
C PRO A 21 3.81 13.34 0.17
N LEU A 22 3.06 12.36 -0.34
CA LEU A 22 3.55 11.00 -0.57
C LEU A 22 4.59 10.95 -1.68
N PHE A 23 4.44 11.80 -2.70
CA PHE A 23 5.36 11.90 -3.83
C PHE A 23 6.76 12.32 -3.40
N LYS A 24 6.86 13.28 -2.48
CA LYS A 24 8.16 13.72 -1.97
C LYS A 24 8.92 12.57 -1.30
N LYS A 25 8.23 11.77 -0.49
CA LYS A 25 8.81 10.57 0.14
C LYS A 25 9.16 9.50 -0.91
N TYR A 26 8.26 9.24 -1.86
CA TYR A 26 8.48 8.29 -2.94
C TYR A 26 9.74 8.60 -3.76
N LEU A 27 9.99 9.88 -4.09
CA LEU A 27 11.19 10.27 -4.84
C LEU A 27 12.50 9.91 -4.10
N GLN A 28 12.48 9.98 -2.76
CA GLN A 28 13.62 9.63 -1.91
C GLN A 28 13.77 8.11 -1.80
N ASP A 29 12.70 7.42 -1.40
CA ASP A 29 12.70 5.96 -1.20
C ASP A 29 13.10 5.22 -2.49
N GLU A 30 12.64 5.70 -3.64
CA GLU A 30 12.96 5.14 -4.96
C GLU A 30 14.16 5.82 -5.64
N GLN A 31 14.89 6.71 -4.97
CA GLN A 31 16.10 7.35 -5.48
C GLN A 31 15.94 7.90 -6.92
N ILE A 32 14.77 8.47 -7.23
CA ILE A 32 14.38 8.82 -8.60
C ILE A 32 15.28 9.90 -9.18
N LEU A 33 15.70 10.86 -8.35
CA LEU A 33 16.52 12.00 -8.76
C LEU A 33 18.03 11.75 -8.61
N GLU A 34 18.42 10.68 -7.90
CA GLU A 34 19.82 10.31 -7.66
C GLU A 34 20.38 9.46 -8.81
N SER A 35 19.59 8.52 -9.34
CA SER A 35 19.99 7.69 -10.46
C SER A 35 19.94 8.47 -11.78
N SER A 36 21.04 8.49 -12.55
CA SER A 36 21.13 9.20 -13.83
C SER A 36 20.04 8.81 -14.82
N GLU A 37 19.71 7.52 -14.91
CA GLU A 37 18.66 7.01 -15.80
C GLU A 37 17.26 7.42 -15.32
N ARG A 38 16.96 7.22 -14.02
CA ARG A 38 15.64 7.57 -13.44
C ARG A 38 15.41 9.07 -13.50
N ARG A 39 16.46 9.86 -13.21
CA ARG A 39 16.45 11.32 -13.30
C ARG A 39 16.19 11.78 -14.73
N SER A 40 16.86 11.19 -15.73
CA SER A 40 16.60 11.53 -17.13
C SER A 40 15.14 11.27 -17.51
N ARG A 41 14.56 10.12 -17.09
CA ARG A 41 13.14 9.81 -17.33
C ARG A 41 12.21 10.79 -16.62
N PHE A 42 12.53 11.19 -15.39
CA PHE A 42 11.78 12.20 -14.64
C PHE A 42 11.79 13.57 -15.36
N ILE A 43 12.97 14.03 -15.80
CA ILE A 43 13.12 15.32 -16.50
C ILE A 43 12.30 15.34 -17.80
N ARG A 44 12.18 14.21 -18.52
CA ARG A 44 11.33 14.12 -19.72
C ARG A 44 9.86 14.43 -19.48
N LEU A 45 9.37 14.36 -18.24
CA LEU A 45 7.98 14.71 -17.88
C LEU A 45 7.79 16.24 -17.70
N ILE A 46 8.88 16.97 -17.47
CA ILE A 46 8.92 18.42 -17.33
C ILE A 46 8.72 19.06 -18.71
N PRO A 47 7.99 20.19 -18.83
CA PRO A 47 7.90 20.94 -20.08
C PRO A 47 9.27 21.25 -20.68
N THR A 48 9.43 21.07 -22.01
CA THR A 48 10.72 21.21 -22.72
C THR A 48 11.40 22.55 -22.46
N SER A 49 10.63 23.64 -22.32
CA SER A 49 11.13 24.99 -22.01
C SER A 49 11.88 25.11 -20.68
N LYS A 50 11.71 24.14 -19.77
CA LYS A 50 12.29 24.14 -18.42
C LYS A 50 13.23 22.94 -18.17
N GLN A 51 13.39 22.02 -19.14
CA GLN A 51 14.19 20.81 -18.96
C GLN A 51 15.67 21.13 -18.71
N SER A 52 16.28 22.00 -19.52
CA SER A 52 17.70 22.37 -19.37
C SER A 52 18.03 22.94 -17.97
N GLN A 53 17.12 23.74 -17.39
CA GLN A 53 17.27 24.27 -16.02
C GLN A 53 17.29 23.18 -14.94
N CYS A 54 16.68 22.02 -15.21
CA CYS A 54 16.65 20.88 -14.31
C CYS A 54 17.83 19.92 -14.57
N GLU A 55 18.31 19.86 -15.81
CA GLU A 55 19.49 19.06 -16.20
C GLU A 55 20.77 19.67 -15.62
N GLU A 56 20.92 21.00 -15.72
CA GLU A 56 22.08 21.73 -15.20
C GLU A 56 22.17 21.73 -13.66
N LYS A 57 21.05 21.49 -12.98
CA LYS A 57 20.97 21.58 -11.52
C LYS A 57 21.44 20.28 -10.85
N GLU A 58 22.70 20.19 -10.42
CA GLU A 58 23.27 18.97 -9.81
C GLU A 58 22.40 18.35 -8.70
N ASP A 59 22.06 19.13 -7.67
CA ASP A 59 21.14 18.73 -6.59
C ASP A 59 19.69 19.12 -6.93
N LEU A 60 19.07 18.32 -7.81
CA LEU A 60 17.69 18.51 -8.24
C LEU A 60 16.74 17.98 -7.17
N THR A 61 15.87 18.85 -6.66
CA THR A 61 14.85 18.48 -5.66
C THR A 61 13.44 18.74 -6.18
N TRP A 62 12.45 18.06 -5.61
CA TRP A 62 11.04 18.32 -5.94
C TRP A 62 10.61 19.76 -5.64
N ASP A 63 11.12 20.35 -4.56
CA ASP A 63 10.82 21.74 -4.20
C ASP A 63 11.38 22.73 -5.23
N TYR A 64 12.54 22.43 -5.83
CA TYR A 64 13.08 23.21 -6.95
C TYR A 64 12.18 23.11 -8.20
N VAL A 65 11.72 21.91 -8.54
CA VAL A 65 10.80 21.68 -9.67
C VAL A 65 9.47 22.44 -9.46
N LYS A 66 8.91 22.39 -8.25
CA LYS A 66 7.71 23.18 -7.88
C LYS A 66 7.91 24.67 -8.09
N ARG A 67 9.09 25.20 -7.74
CA ARG A 67 9.39 26.61 -7.92
C ARG A 67 9.46 27.01 -9.39
N ILE A 68 10.02 26.15 -10.24
CA ILE A 68 10.17 26.41 -11.68
C ILE A 68 8.84 26.32 -12.43
N LEU A 69 7.96 25.43 -11.99
CA LEU A 69 6.65 25.17 -12.58
C LEU A 69 5.51 25.82 -11.78
N ASN A 70 5.81 26.88 -11.02
CA ASN A 70 4.79 27.58 -10.23
C ASN A 70 3.72 28.25 -11.12
N ASP A 71 4.08 28.55 -12.36
CA ASP A 71 3.24 29.09 -13.42
C ASP A 71 2.43 28.00 -14.16
N ASP A 72 2.79 26.72 -14.01
CA ASP A 72 2.09 25.59 -14.60
C ASP A 72 1.73 24.50 -13.56
N PRO A 73 0.66 24.73 -12.76
CA PRO A 73 0.14 23.74 -11.82
C PRO A 73 -0.29 22.43 -12.52
N LYS A 74 -0.68 22.47 -13.80
CA LYS A 74 -1.09 21.27 -14.54
C LYS A 74 0.10 20.36 -14.80
N ALA A 75 1.27 20.90 -15.10
CA ALA A 75 2.50 20.12 -15.25
C ALA A 75 2.90 19.45 -13.94
N LEU A 76 2.80 20.15 -12.80
CA LEU A 76 3.09 19.57 -11.48
C LEU A 76 2.17 18.40 -11.15
N GLN A 77 0.86 18.57 -11.34
CA GLN A 77 -0.11 17.49 -11.14
C GLN A 77 0.17 16.31 -12.05
N ARG A 78 0.46 16.56 -13.34
CA ARG A 78 0.75 15.49 -14.31
C ARG A 78 1.96 14.67 -13.90
N ILE A 79 3.03 15.31 -13.42
CA ILE A 79 4.22 14.61 -12.91
C ILE A 79 3.83 13.71 -11.74
N VAL A 80 3.17 14.25 -10.70
CA VAL A 80 2.74 13.46 -9.53
C VAL A 80 1.85 12.29 -9.95
N PHE A 81 0.87 12.53 -10.83
CA PHE A 81 -0.05 11.48 -11.27
C PHE A 81 0.59 10.40 -12.13
N THR A 82 1.64 10.73 -12.89
CA THR A 82 2.37 9.74 -13.69
C THR A 82 2.97 8.66 -12.81
N TYR A 83 3.42 9.03 -11.61
CA TYR A 83 4.03 8.13 -10.64
C TYR A 83 3.01 7.50 -9.70
N LEU A 84 2.11 8.28 -9.10
CA LEU A 84 1.33 7.83 -7.94
C LEU A 84 -0.18 7.70 -8.17
N TYR A 85 -0.73 8.23 -9.26
CA TYR A 85 -2.17 8.10 -9.47
C TYR A 85 -2.55 6.64 -9.76
N PRO A 86 -3.59 6.07 -9.12
CA PRO A 86 -3.99 4.68 -9.32
C PRO A 86 -4.29 4.36 -10.79
N ARG A 87 -3.68 3.30 -11.30
CA ARG A 87 -3.94 2.78 -12.65
C ARG A 87 -5.02 1.71 -12.54
N LEU A 88 -6.21 2.03 -13.02
CA LEU A 88 -7.36 1.13 -12.95
C LEU A 88 -7.38 0.16 -14.14
N ASP A 89 -7.56 -1.12 -13.87
CA ASP A 89 -7.90 -2.09 -14.91
C ASP A 89 -9.39 -1.93 -15.27
N ILE A 90 -9.63 -1.24 -16.38
CA ILE A 90 -10.97 -0.89 -16.84
C ILE A 90 -11.83 -2.13 -17.14
N ASN A 91 -11.23 -3.25 -17.58
CA ASN A 91 -11.97 -4.44 -17.96
C ASN A 91 -12.64 -5.13 -16.77
N VAL A 92 -12.05 -4.98 -15.59
CA VAL A 92 -12.59 -5.50 -14.33
C VAL A 92 -13.85 -4.73 -13.90
N SER A 93 -13.93 -3.44 -14.23
CA SER A 93 -15.00 -2.55 -13.75
C SER A 93 -16.13 -2.33 -14.77
N MET A 94 -15.90 -2.59 -16.06
CA MET A 94 -16.89 -2.32 -17.12
C MET A 94 -17.97 -3.38 -17.28
N LYS A 95 -17.64 -4.66 -17.10
CA LYS A 95 -18.54 -5.78 -17.41
C LYS A 95 -19.07 -6.41 -16.13
N ARG A 96 -20.38 -6.65 -16.08
CA ARG A 96 -21.04 -7.26 -14.90
C ARG A 96 -20.73 -8.74 -14.70
N ASN A 97 -20.20 -9.42 -15.71
CA ASN A 97 -19.90 -10.86 -15.68
C ASN A 97 -18.41 -11.17 -15.49
N HIS A 98 -17.62 -10.18 -15.07
CA HIS A 98 -16.21 -10.39 -14.75
C HIS A 98 -16.08 -11.22 -13.47
N LEU A 99 -15.28 -12.28 -13.50
CA LEU A 99 -15.04 -13.13 -12.34
C LEU A 99 -13.83 -12.59 -11.57
N LEU A 100 -14.02 -12.33 -10.28
CA LEU A 100 -12.97 -11.92 -9.36
C LEU A 100 -12.65 -13.01 -8.35
N LYS A 101 -11.43 -12.97 -7.83
CA LYS A 101 -10.99 -13.84 -6.74
C LYS A 101 -11.84 -13.57 -5.49
N ALA A 102 -12.33 -14.64 -4.86
CA ALA A 102 -13.06 -14.52 -3.61
C ALA A 102 -12.12 -14.14 -2.45
N PRO A 103 -12.62 -13.43 -1.41
CA PRO A 103 -11.89 -13.22 -0.17
C PRO A 103 -11.43 -14.54 0.45
N PHE A 104 -10.31 -14.50 1.17
CA PHE A 104 -9.68 -15.64 1.85
C PHE A 104 -9.18 -16.79 0.96
N CYS A 105 -9.28 -16.68 -0.37
CA CYS A 105 -8.64 -17.65 -1.26
C CYS A 105 -7.11 -17.62 -1.12
N ILE A 106 -6.49 -18.80 -1.12
CA ILE A 106 -5.03 -18.95 -1.10
C ILE A 106 -4.46 -18.58 -2.47
N HIS A 107 -3.38 -17.79 -2.50
CA HIS A 107 -2.66 -17.51 -3.73
C HIS A 107 -1.71 -18.67 -4.06
N PRO A 108 -1.85 -19.35 -5.22
CA PRO A 108 -1.19 -20.62 -5.47
C PRO A 108 0.34 -20.51 -5.49
N ALA A 109 0.89 -19.38 -5.96
CA ALA A 109 2.33 -19.21 -6.07
C ALA A 109 3.00 -18.76 -4.76
N THR A 110 2.27 -18.10 -3.85
CA THR A 110 2.87 -17.52 -2.64
C THR A 110 2.41 -18.21 -1.36
N GLY A 111 1.31 -18.98 -1.40
CA GLY A 111 0.68 -19.55 -0.22
C GLY A 111 -0.04 -18.51 0.65
N ASN A 112 0.01 -17.23 0.30
CA ASN A 112 -0.64 -16.15 1.06
C ASN A 112 -2.15 -16.28 0.99
N ILE A 113 -2.81 -16.02 2.11
CA ILE A 113 -4.26 -15.90 2.18
C ILE A 113 -4.66 -14.50 1.71
N CYS A 114 -5.64 -14.40 0.80
CA CYS A 114 -6.17 -13.11 0.36
C CYS A 114 -7.08 -12.49 1.43
N VAL A 115 -6.46 -11.86 2.42
CA VAL A 115 -7.14 -11.20 3.53
C VAL A 115 -7.73 -9.84 3.12
N PRO A 116 -8.87 -9.43 3.70
CA PRO A 116 -9.36 -8.05 3.58
C PRO A 116 -8.37 -7.05 4.18
N ILE A 117 -8.24 -5.87 3.56
CA ILE A 117 -7.33 -4.82 4.01
C ILE A 117 -8.08 -3.87 4.96
N PRO A 118 -7.67 -3.72 6.22
CA PRO A 118 -8.31 -2.82 7.17
C PRO A 118 -7.96 -1.35 6.85
N PHE A 119 -8.95 -0.59 6.38
CA PHE A 119 -8.76 0.82 5.97
C PHE A 119 -8.20 1.71 7.09
N ASN A 120 -8.60 1.47 8.34
CA ASN A 120 -8.14 2.25 9.50
C ASN A 120 -6.66 2.03 9.86
N LYS A 121 -6.01 0.99 9.30
CA LYS A 121 -4.60 0.66 9.55
C LYS A 121 -3.79 0.54 8.26
N ILE A 122 -4.27 1.14 7.16
CA ILE A 122 -3.68 0.94 5.82
C ILE A 122 -2.23 1.40 5.73
N ILE A 123 -1.84 2.44 6.47
CA ILE A 123 -0.47 2.98 6.50
C ILE A 123 0.51 1.97 7.12
N ASP A 124 0.06 1.20 8.10
CA ASP A 124 0.87 0.22 8.84
C ASP A 124 0.74 -1.20 8.28
N PHE A 125 -0.10 -1.39 7.26
CA PHE A 125 -0.40 -2.69 6.67
C PHE A 125 0.79 -3.17 5.84
N ASP A 126 1.26 -4.39 6.13
CA ASP A 126 2.45 -4.96 5.51
C ASP A 126 2.04 -6.21 4.72
N VAL A 127 2.04 -6.06 3.40
CA VAL A 127 1.64 -7.11 2.45
C VAL A 127 2.57 -8.33 2.47
N THR A 128 3.79 -8.19 3.00
CA THR A 128 4.77 -9.27 3.06
C THR A 128 4.61 -10.15 4.30
N ARG A 129 3.84 -9.67 5.29
CA ARG A 129 3.63 -10.33 6.59
C ARG A 129 2.21 -10.82 6.80
N VAL A 130 1.43 -10.92 5.72
CA VAL A 130 0.08 -11.51 5.75
C VAL A 130 0.15 -13.02 6.00
N PRO A 131 -0.89 -13.63 6.61
CA PRO A 131 -0.91 -15.06 6.88
C PRO A 131 -0.78 -15.90 5.60
N THR A 132 -0.01 -16.98 5.71
CA THR A 132 0.04 -18.06 4.70
C THR A 132 -0.77 -19.26 5.17
N LEU A 133 -1.15 -20.15 4.26
CA LEU A 133 -1.83 -21.40 4.63
C LEU A 133 -1.04 -22.18 5.70
N ILE A 134 0.27 -22.35 5.49
CA ILE A 134 1.16 -23.10 6.39
C ILE A 134 1.16 -22.46 7.78
N SER A 135 1.36 -21.15 7.85
CA SER A 135 1.38 -20.45 9.14
C SER A 135 0.06 -20.53 9.90
N VAL A 136 -1.07 -20.59 9.19
CA VAL A 136 -2.38 -20.78 9.84
C VAL A 136 -2.55 -22.21 10.34
N GLN A 137 -2.05 -23.21 9.61
CA GLN A 137 -2.07 -24.60 10.08
C GLN A 137 -1.23 -24.75 11.35
N GLU A 138 -0.01 -24.22 11.36
CA GLU A 138 0.88 -24.20 12.54
C GLU A 138 0.23 -23.47 13.72
N GLU A 139 -0.43 -22.32 13.48
CA GLU A 139 -1.18 -21.59 14.52
C GLU A 139 -2.30 -22.44 15.13
N GLN A 140 -2.97 -23.29 14.35
CA GLN A 140 -4.03 -24.18 14.86
C GLN A 140 -3.46 -25.40 15.61
N GLU A 141 -2.41 -26.02 15.09
CA GLU A 141 -1.75 -27.18 15.71
C GLU A 141 -1.20 -26.80 17.09
N ASN A 142 -0.47 -25.67 17.19
CA ASN A 142 0.04 -25.16 18.47
C ASN A 142 -1.08 -24.88 19.48
N LYS A 143 -2.22 -24.33 19.04
CA LYS A 143 -3.38 -24.10 19.93
C LYS A 143 -3.97 -25.41 20.45
N ILE A 144 -4.03 -26.44 19.59
CA ILE A 144 -4.54 -27.76 19.98
C ILE A 144 -3.60 -28.39 21.02
N GLU A 145 -2.29 -28.34 20.80
CA GLU A 145 -1.29 -28.85 21.74
C GLU A 145 -1.39 -28.14 23.10
N ILE A 146 -1.48 -26.81 23.12
CA ILE A 146 -1.66 -26.03 24.36
C ILE A 146 -2.96 -26.44 25.08
N ILE A 147 -4.07 -26.61 24.37
CA ILE A 147 -5.35 -27.05 24.97
C ILE A 147 -5.24 -28.46 25.53
N GLN A 148 -4.52 -29.36 24.86
CA GLN A 148 -4.32 -30.74 25.31
C GLN A 148 -3.45 -30.78 26.57
N ASN A 149 -2.33 -30.04 26.58
CA ASN A 149 -1.45 -29.95 27.74
C ASN A 149 -2.16 -29.31 28.94
N ASN A 150 -2.92 -28.23 28.73
CA ASN A 150 -3.71 -27.59 29.79
C ASN A 150 -4.85 -28.47 30.33
N LYS A 151 -5.36 -29.45 29.57
CA LYS A 151 -6.34 -30.43 30.06
C LYS A 151 -5.69 -31.58 30.84
N MET A 152 -4.38 -31.79 30.68
CA MET A 152 -3.62 -32.77 31.45
C MET A 152 -3.00 -32.15 32.72
N GLU A 153 -2.85 -30.82 32.77
CA GLU A 153 -2.31 -30.06 33.89
C GLU A 153 -3.40 -29.39 34.78
N GLU A 154 -4.41 -30.15 35.21
CA GLU A 154 -5.02 -29.91 36.54
C GLU A 154 -4.07 -30.44 37.63
N GLU A 155 -2.81 -29.99 37.63
CA GLU A 155 -1.85 -29.96 38.75
C GLU A 155 -0.49 -29.41 38.24
N GLY A 156 -0.33 -28.08 38.27
CA GLY A 156 0.97 -27.45 38.54
C GLY A 156 1.84 -26.92 37.38
N SER A 157 1.83 -25.58 37.27
CA SER A 157 2.97 -24.66 37.02
C SER A 157 3.62 -24.51 35.63
N CYS A 158 3.53 -23.26 35.17
CA CYS A 158 4.31 -22.46 34.20
C CYS A 158 5.40 -23.13 33.34
N ASN A 159 5.38 -22.82 32.04
CA ASN A 159 6.59 -22.46 31.29
C ASN A 159 6.27 -21.55 30.09
N ASP A 160 6.79 -20.32 30.15
CA ASP A 160 6.91 -19.42 29.02
C ASP A 160 8.11 -19.85 28.17
N SER A 161 7.88 -20.52 27.05
CA SER A 161 8.90 -20.69 26.00
C SER A 161 8.41 -20.05 24.71
N TYR A 162 8.71 -18.77 24.55
CA TYR A 162 8.52 -18.02 23.32
C TYR A 162 9.45 -18.59 22.23
N ASN A 163 8.87 -19.25 21.23
CA ASN A 163 9.59 -19.80 20.10
C ASN A 163 10.00 -18.68 19.12
N GLU A 164 11.28 -18.65 18.74
CA GLU A 164 11.91 -17.71 17.78
C GLU A 164 11.24 -17.66 16.39
N MET A 165 10.35 -18.59 16.04
CA MET A 165 9.63 -18.60 14.75
C MET A 165 8.51 -17.55 14.66
N ASP A 166 8.05 -16.97 15.78
CA ASP A 166 6.97 -15.96 15.83
C ASP A 166 7.34 -14.61 15.17
N GLN A 167 8.59 -14.41 14.75
CA GLN A 167 9.04 -13.11 14.26
C GLN A 167 8.62 -12.78 12.81
N LYS A 168 8.21 -13.78 12.00
CA LYS A 168 7.88 -13.52 10.57
C LYS A 168 6.46 -13.01 10.35
N GLN A 169 5.48 -13.49 11.10
CA GLN A 169 4.08 -13.13 10.91
C GLN A 169 3.69 -11.95 11.81
N LYS A 170 3.14 -10.87 11.24
CA LYS A 170 2.70 -9.70 12.01
C LYS A 170 1.25 -9.83 12.49
N TYR A 171 0.43 -10.56 11.74
CA TYR A 171 -1.02 -10.55 11.88
C TYR A 171 -1.55 -11.97 12.09
N SER A 172 -2.42 -12.19 13.08
CA SER A 172 -3.16 -13.45 13.21
C SER A 172 -4.26 -13.53 12.15
N TYR A 173 -4.49 -14.72 11.59
CA TYR A 173 -5.59 -14.95 10.66
C TYR A 173 -6.95 -14.58 11.27
N LYS A 174 -7.12 -14.79 12.57
CA LYS A 174 -8.34 -14.47 13.32
C LYS A 174 -8.73 -13.00 13.24
N GLU A 175 -7.75 -12.09 13.24
CA GLU A 175 -8.01 -10.64 13.17
C GLU A 175 -8.71 -10.25 11.86
N PHE A 176 -8.31 -10.86 10.74
CA PHE A 176 -8.92 -10.59 9.44
C PHE A 176 -10.32 -11.17 9.31
N VAL A 177 -10.57 -12.34 9.92
CA VAL A 177 -11.92 -12.93 9.98
C VAL A 177 -12.85 -12.00 10.78
N GLN A 178 -12.41 -11.56 11.96
CA GLN A 178 -13.18 -10.64 12.80
C GLN A 178 -13.47 -9.30 12.10
N PHE A 179 -12.48 -8.75 11.40
CA PHE A 179 -12.66 -7.55 10.59
C PHE A 179 -13.72 -7.77 9.48
N PHE A 180 -13.65 -8.90 8.78
CA PHE A 180 -14.61 -9.23 7.74
C PHE A 180 -16.03 -9.47 8.27
N ASP A 181 -16.15 -10.15 9.41
CA ASP A 181 -17.44 -10.38 10.08
C ASP A 181 -18.10 -9.05 10.47
N SER A 182 -17.32 -8.10 11.02
CA SER A 182 -17.81 -6.75 11.31
C SER A 182 -18.33 -6.07 10.04
N PHE A 183 -17.55 -6.08 8.96
CA PHE A 183 -17.96 -5.50 7.67
C PHE A 183 -19.25 -6.12 7.13
N VAL A 184 -19.39 -7.45 7.19
CA VAL A 184 -20.61 -8.15 6.75
C VAL A 184 -21.81 -7.81 7.63
N ASN A 185 -21.61 -7.65 8.94
CA ASN A 185 -22.68 -7.26 9.86
C ASN A 185 -23.15 -5.82 9.62
N ASP A 186 -22.25 -4.91 9.27
CA ASP A 186 -22.60 -3.53 8.91
C ASP A 186 -23.41 -3.48 7.60
N LEU A 187 -23.14 -4.35 6.63
CA LEU A 187 -23.90 -4.45 5.38
C LEU A 187 -25.33 -4.96 5.54
N LYS A 188 -25.65 -5.64 6.65
CA LYS A 188 -26.97 -6.20 6.92
C LYS A 188 -27.93 -5.21 7.58
N GLN A 189 -27.42 -4.08 8.06
CA GLN A 189 -28.21 -3.01 8.69
C GLN A 189 -28.85 -2.11 7.63
#